data_AF-A0A7W0TVL8-F1
#
_entry.id   AF-A0A7W0TVL8-F1
#
_cell.length_a   1.000
_cell.length_b   1.000
_cell.length_c   1.000
_cell.angle_alpha   90.00
_cell.angle_beta   90.00
_cell.angle_gamma   90.00
#
_symmetry.space_group_name_H-M   'P 1'
#
loop_
_entity.id
_entity.type
_entity.pdbx_description
1 polymer ?
#
loop_
_entity_poly.entity_id
_entity_poly.type
_entity_poly.pdbx_seq_one_letter_code
_entity_poly.pdbx_strand_id
1 'polypeptide(L)'
;MRHVHYQDGETLDALIRLGAHNADKAAHPVRLVQVRHGTQRVRYSTNVRDPHQLSPAGLARLYARRWDIDLAFTLVKRHLGLHLRWSAKPGVVPQQVWAVLTVAQVVQGLRLEIAAAAGVDPFEVSSPPLAHSLPLLWERGDDPVAVFAAGGRRLQFIRPSRRTVIHAPTIPPEDLVAPPPDRPPRRQPRYAERTCGPRAA
;
A
#
# COMPACT_ATOMS: atom_id res chain seq x y z
N MET A 1 29.02 -5.63 -1.33
CA MET A 1 28.65 -5.99 -2.71
C MET A 1 27.40 -5.22 -3.07
N ARG A 2 27.47 -4.45 -4.15
CA ARG A 2 26.37 -3.72 -4.78
C ARG A 2 26.33 -4.21 -6.22
N HIS A 3 25.20 -4.74 -6.68
CA HIS A 3 24.99 -5.06 -8.10
C HIS A 3 24.02 -4.01 -8.64
N VAL A 4 24.34 -3.39 -9.76
CA VAL A 4 23.53 -2.30 -10.35
C VAL A 4 22.78 -2.87 -11.54
N HIS A 5 21.45 -2.83 -11.47
CA HIS A 5 20.58 -3.18 -12.60
C HIS A 5 20.51 -2.03 -13.60
N TYR A 6 20.48 -0.80 -13.11
CA TYR A 6 20.40 0.40 -13.93
C TYR A 6 20.99 1.59 -13.18
N GLN A 7 21.72 2.46 -13.86
CA GLN A 7 22.13 3.74 -13.33
C GLN A 7 22.27 4.75 -14.45
N ASP A 8 21.46 5.81 -14.38
CA ASP A 8 21.53 6.94 -15.31
C ASP A 8 21.03 8.21 -14.60
N GLY A 9 21.81 9.28 -14.70
CA GLY A 9 21.57 10.54 -14.00
C GLY A 9 21.27 10.35 -12.51
N GLU A 10 20.06 10.72 -12.09
CA GLU A 10 19.59 10.59 -10.69
C GLU A 10 18.89 9.26 -10.39
N THR A 11 18.67 8.44 -11.42
CA THR A 11 17.98 7.15 -11.32
C THR A 11 18.99 6.06 -11.01
N LEU A 12 18.70 5.28 -9.97
CA LEU A 12 19.51 4.12 -9.61
C LEU A 12 18.60 2.95 -9.29
N ASP A 13 18.94 1.78 -9.81
CA ASP A 13 18.37 0.50 -9.41
C ASP A 13 19.51 -0.47 -9.09
N ALA A 14 19.59 -0.93 -7.84
CA ALA A 14 20.67 -1.78 -7.41
C ALA A 14 20.27 -2.76 -6.29
N LEU A 15 20.83 -3.96 -6.33
CA LEU A 15 20.88 -4.85 -5.17
C LEU A 15 21.95 -4.38 -4.19
N ILE A 16 21.54 -4.16 -2.96
CA ILE A 16 22.37 -3.73 -1.85
C ILE A 16 22.24 -4.68 -0.66
N ARG A 17 23.11 -4.50 0.33
CA ARG A 17 22.92 -5.05 1.68
C ARG A 17 22.73 -3.89 2.64
N LEU A 18 21.68 -3.96 3.44
CA LEU A 18 21.44 -3.02 4.54
C LEU A 18 22.51 -3.23 5.63
N GLY A 19 22.86 -2.19 6.37
CA GLY A 19 23.89 -2.16 7.43
C GLY A 19 25.13 -1.35 7.01
N ALA A 20 25.65 -0.56 7.93
CA ALA A 20 26.69 0.45 7.65
C ALA A 20 28.09 -0.18 7.55
N HIS A 21 28.33 -1.24 8.32
CA HIS A 21 29.62 -1.92 8.46
C HIS A 21 29.54 -3.37 7.96
N ASN A 22 30.68 -4.05 7.79
CA ASN A 22 30.64 -5.46 7.41
C ASN A 22 30.08 -6.35 8.54
N ALA A 23 30.24 -5.90 9.79
CA ALA A 23 29.79 -6.61 10.98
C ALA A 23 28.27 -6.60 11.16
N ASP A 24 27.55 -5.57 10.72
CA ASP A 24 26.11 -5.39 10.95
C ASP A 24 25.24 -5.55 9.69
N LYS A 25 25.86 -5.84 8.53
CA LYS A 25 25.07 -6.01 7.30
C LYS A 25 23.97 -7.06 7.48
N ALA A 26 22.85 -6.91 6.79
CA ALA A 26 21.77 -7.89 6.77
C ALA A 26 22.13 -9.17 5.99
N ALA A 27 21.60 -10.31 6.44
CA ALA A 27 21.78 -11.61 5.81
C ALA A 27 21.26 -11.63 4.36
N HIS A 28 20.13 -10.97 4.11
CA HIS A 28 19.45 -10.94 2.83
C HIS A 28 19.75 -9.64 2.08
N PRO A 29 20.12 -9.71 0.79
CA PRO A 29 20.18 -8.52 -0.05
C PRO A 29 18.76 -8.00 -0.31
N VAL A 30 18.66 -6.69 -0.47
CA VAL A 30 17.43 -5.98 -0.86
C VAL A 30 17.73 -5.15 -2.09
N ARG A 31 16.71 -4.82 -2.87
CA ARG A 31 16.82 -3.90 -3.99
C ARG A 31 16.55 -2.48 -3.50
N LEU A 32 17.43 -1.56 -3.86
CA LEU A 32 17.31 -0.12 -3.65
C LEU A 32 17.02 0.53 -5.00
N VAL A 33 15.91 1.24 -5.07
CA VAL A 33 15.54 2.07 -6.21
C VAL A 33 15.56 3.52 -5.77
N GLN A 34 16.25 4.37 -6.52
CA GLN A 34 16.28 5.81 -6.35
C GLN A 34 15.75 6.45 -7.62
N VAL A 35 14.82 7.39 -7.47
CA VAL A 35 14.25 8.16 -8.58
C VAL A 35 14.04 9.61 -8.15
N ARG A 36 14.03 10.53 -9.12
CA ARG A 36 13.58 11.90 -8.89
C ARG A 36 12.06 11.96 -8.98
N HIS A 37 11.43 12.53 -7.97
CA HIS A 37 10.01 12.85 -7.94
C HIS A 37 9.84 14.35 -7.71
N GLY A 38 9.46 15.10 -8.76
CA GLY A 38 9.47 16.56 -8.74
C GLY A 38 10.88 17.11 -8.50
N THR A 39 11.05 17.83 -7.39
CA THR A 39 12.35 18.38 -6.94
C THR A 39 13.07 17.49 -5.92
N GLN A 40 12.45 16.39 -5.48
CA GLN A 40 12.99 15.54 -4.43
C GLN A 40 13.53 14.23 -4.99
N ARG A 41 14.64 13.77 -4.41
CA ARG A 41 15.22 12.45 -4.68
C ARG A 41 14.69 11.47 -3.65
N VAL A 42 13.91 10.48 -4.11
CA VAL A 42 13.27 9.50 -3.24
C VAL A 42 13.96 8.15 -3.40
N ARG A 43 14.11 7.43 -2.28
CA ARG A 43 14.70 6.09 -2.23
C ARG A 43 13.69 5.10 -1.69
N TYR A 44 13.49 3.99 -2.40
CA TYR A 44 12.63 2.89 -2.04
C TYR A 44 13.46 1.63 -1.87
N SER A 45 13.12 0.79 -0.89
CA SER A 45 13.73 -0.53 -0.72
C SER A 45 12.68 -1.62 -0.85
N THR A 46 13.03 -2.73 -1.49
CA THR A 46 12.12 -3.87 -1.66
C THR A 46 12.87 -5.20 -1.58
N ASN A 47 12.17 -6.23 -1.13
CA ASN A 47 12.63 -7.61 -1.19
C ASN A 47 12.43 -8.24 -2.58
N VAL A 48 11.67 -7.60 -3.48
CA VAL A 48 11.54 -8.00 -4.89
C VAL A 48 12.82 -7.61 -5.63
N ARG A 49 13.71 -8.58 -5.82
CA ARG A 49 15.06 -8.38 -6.35
C ARG A 49 15.10 -8.23 -7.87
N ASP A 50 14.11 -8.75 -8.56
CA ASP A 50 14.04 -8.76 -10.02
C ASP A 50 13.35 -7.49 -10.54
N PRO A 51 14.04 -6.64 -11.33
CA PRO A 51 13.44 -5.45 -11.92
C PRO A 51 12.38 -5.73 -12.99
N HIS A 52 12.39 -6.91 -13.61
CA HIS A 52 11.32 -7.31 -14.55
C HIS A 52 10.03 -7.70 -13.81
N GLN A 53 10.15 -8.29 -12.62
CA GLN A 53 8.99 -8.61 -11.78
C GLN A 53 8.35 -7.34 -11.19
N LEU A 54 9.16 -6.36 -10.80
CA LEU A 54 8.68 -5.09 -10.26
C LEU A 54 9.55 -3.94 -10.79
N SER A 55 9.07 -3.24 -11.81
CA SER A 55 9.82 -2.11 -12.36
C SER A 55 9.99 -0.98 -11.34
N PRO A 56 11.04 -0.13 -11.46
CA PRO A 56 11.20 1.06 -10.63
C PRO A 56 9.95 1.95 -10.58
N ALA A 57 9.29 2.15 -11.72
CA ALA A 57 8.02 2.87 -11.79
C ALA A 57 6.88 2.12 -11.08
N GLY A 58 6.81 0.79 -11.22
CA GLY A 58 5.86 -0.05 -10.49
C GLY A 58 6.04 0.05 -8.97
N LEU A 59 7.29 0.01 -8.49
CA LEU A 59 7.64 0.16 -7.09
C LEU A 59 7.24 1.54 -6.55
N ALA A 60 7.54 2.61 -7.28
CA ALA A 60 7.18 3.98 -6.90
C ALA A 60 5.65 4.17 -6.82
N ARG A 61 4.89 3.64 -7.79
CA ARG A 61 3.42 3.62 -7.76
C ARG A 61 2.85 2.80 -6.60
N LEU A 62 3.46 1.66 -6.27
CA LEU A 62 3.05 0.85 -5.13
C LEU A 62 3.28 1.60 -3.82
N TYR A 63 4.43 2.24 -3.65
CA TYR A 63 4.75 3.06 -2.48
C TYR A 63 3.86 4.30 -2.36
N ALA A 64 3.40 4.87 -3.46
CA ALA A 64 2.42 5.97 -3.45
C ALA A 64 1.13 5.59 -2.70
N ARG A 65 0.74 4.31 -2.77
CA ARG A 65 -0.43 3.73 -2.10
C ARG A 65 -0.20 3.37 -0.64
N ARG A 66 0.98 3.65 -0.05
CA ARG A 66 1.29 3.29 1.34
C ARG A 66 0.25 3.83 2.34
N TRP A 67 -0.25 5.04 2.11
CA TRP A 67 -1.22 5.69 2.97
C TRP A 67 -2.68 5.26 2.71
N ASP A 68 -2.94 4.36 1.75
CA ASP A 68 -4.30 3.83 1.55
C ASP A 68 -4.80 3.04 2.76
N ILE A 69 -3.90 2.45 3.56
CA ILE A 69 -4.27 1.78 4.80
C ILE A 69 -4.88 2.74 5.83
N ASP A 70 -4.44 4.01 5.86
CA ASP A 70 -5.01 5.01 6.78
C ASP A 70 -6.45 5.37 6.38
N LEU A 71 -6.75 5.36 5.09
CA LEU A 71 -8.12 5.50 4.60
C LEU A 71 -8.98 4.30 5.01
N ALA A 72 -8.44 3.09 4.97
CA ALA A 72 -9.13 1.89 5.46
C ALA A 72 -9.38 1.97 6.99
N PHE A 73 -8.39 2.41 7.77
CA PHE A 73 -8.58 2.64 9.20
C PHE A 73 -9.59 3.75 9.48
N THR A 74 -9.62 4.80 8.67
CA THR A 74 -10.62 5.88 8.80
C THR A 74 -12.02 5.35 8.51
N LEU A 75 -12.20 4.55 7.45
CA LEU A 75 -13.47 3.87 7.17
C LEU A 75 -13.94 3.03 8.36
N VAL A 76 -13.09 2.12 8.84
CA VAL A 76 -13.42 1.19 9.93
C VAL A 76 -13.66 1.91 11.25
N LYS A 77 -12.73 2.77 11.67
CA LYS A 77 -12.78 3.43 12.97
C LYS A 77 -13.85 4.51 13.01
N ARG A 78 -13.85 5.43 12.03
CA ARG A 78 -14.72 6.62 12.06
C ARG A 78 -16.06 6.36 11.39
N HIS A 79 -16.08 5.86 10.16
CA HIS A 79 -17.33 5.80 9.37
C HIS A 79 -18.20 4.58 9.70
N LEU A 80 -17.59 3.45 10.08
CA LEU A 80 -18.29 2.25 10.54
C LEU A 80 -18.31 2.13 12.07
N GLY A 81 -17.82 3.13 12.79
CA GLY A 81 -18.03 3.26 14.22
C GLY A 81 -17.25 2.28 15.11
N LEU A 82 -16.16 1.64 14.65
CA LEU A 82 -15.40 0.70 15.51
C LEU A 82 -14.82 1.37 16.78
N HIS A 83 -14.66 2.70 16.78
CA HIS A 83 -14.28 3.45 17.98
C HIS A 83 -15.34 3.42 19.10
N LEU A 84 -16.60 3.14 18.77
CA LEU A 84 -17.72 3.00 19.70
C LEU A 84 -17.87 1.53 20.08
N ARG A 85 -17.24 1.12 21.18
CA ARG A 85 -17.30 -0.28 21.61
C ARG A 85 -18.70 -0.64 22.10
N TRP A 86 -19.25 -1.74 21.60
CA TRP A 86 -20.56 -2.25 22.03
C TRP A 86 -20.50 -2.86 23.44
N SER A 87 -19.33 -3.35 23.86
CA SER A 87 -19.13 -4.00 25.15
C SER A 87 -17.66 -4.02 25.56
N ALA A 88 -17.41 -4.16 26.87
CA ALA A 88 -16.08 -4.44 27.43
C ALA A 88 -15.79 -5.94 27.56
N LYS A 89 -16.77 -6.82 27.27
CA LYS A 89 -16.61 -8.28 27.39
C LYS A 89 -15.59 -8.80 26.35
N PRO A 90 -14.56 -9.56 26.76
CA PRO A 90 -13.51 -10.05 25.86
C PRO A 90 -14.02 -10.88 24.68
N GLY A 91 -15.16 -11.57 24.80
CA GLY A 91 -15.76 -12.32 23.69
C GLY A 91 -16.52 -11.46 22.67
N VAL A 92 -17.07 -10.32 23.09
CA VAL A 92 -17.90 -9.45 22.23
C VAL A 92 -17.01 -8.50 21.41
N VAL A 93 -15.87 -8.08 21.96
CA VAL A 93 -14.95 -7.16 21.27
C VAL A 93 -14.45 -7.73 19.92
N PRO A 94 -13.95 -8.98 19.84
CA PRO A 94 -13.58 -9.60 18.56
C PRO A 94 -14.76 -9.71 17.59
N GLN A 95 -15.96 -10.03 18.08
CA GLN A 95 -17.16 -10.12 17.24
C GLN A 95 -17.48 -8.77 16.58
N GLN A 96 -17.42 -7.67 17.34
CA GLN A 96 -17.59 -6.33 16.79
C GLN A 96 -16.51 -6.01 15.74
N VAL A 97 -15.24 -6.32 16.03
CA VAL A 97 -14.13 -6.09 15.09
C VAL A 97 -14.38 -6.84 13.78
N TRP A 98 -14.71 -8.13 13.85
CA TRP A 98 -15.00 -8.93 12.66
C TRP A 98 -16.23 -8.43 11.89
N ALA A 99 -17.31 -8.10 12.58
CA ALA A 99 -18.51 -7.54 11.95
C ALA A 99 -18.19 -6.26 11.17
N VAL A 100 -17.47 -5.31 11.78
CA VAL A 100 -17.09 -4.06 11.12
C VAL A 100 -16.14 -4.32 9.94
N LEU A 101 -15.16 -5.21 10.08
CA LEU A 101 -14.26 -5.55 8.97
C LEU A 101 -15.00 -6.19 7.80
N THR A 102 -15.99 -7.06 8.06
CA THR A 102 -16.84 -7.65 7.03
C THR A 102 -17.65 -6.58 6.29
N VAL A 103 -18.31 -5.67 7.03
CA VAL A 103 -19.04 -4.54 6.42
C VAL A 103 -18.10 -3.64 5.63
N ALA A 104 -16.87 -3.41 6.11
CA ALA A 104 -15.88 -2.65 5.36
C ALA A 104 -15.52 -3.30 4.02
N GLN A 105 -15.42 -4.64 3.95
CA GLN A 105 -15.22 -5.35 2.69
C GLN A 105 -16.42 -5.19 1.74
N VAL A 106 -17.65 -5.27 2.25
CA VAL A 106 -18.86 -5.01 1.45
C VAL A 106 -18.85 -3.61 0.86
N VAL A 107 -18.54 -2.58 1.66
CA VAL A 107 -18.43 -1.19 1.19
C VAL A 107 -17.36 -1.06 0.11
N GLN A 108 -16.22 -1.75 0.23
CA GLN A 108 -15.18 -1.72 -0.81
C GLN A 108 -15.58 -2.45 -2.08
N GLY A 109 -16.31 -3.57 -1.98
CA GLY A 109 -16.89 -4.27 -3.12
C GLY A 109 -17.87 -3.39 -3.89
N LEU A 110 -18.86 -2.82 -3.20
CA LEU A 110 -19.81 -1.87 -3.78
C LEU A 110 -19.13 -0.69 -4.46
N ARG A 111 -18.05 -0.18 -3.84
CA ARG A 111 -17.27 0.91 -4.40
C ARG A 111 -16.62 0.54 -5.74
N LEU A 112 -16.11 -0.68 -5.87
CA LEU A 112 -15.56 -1.19 -7.14
C LEU A 112 -16.65 -1.34 -8.20
N GLU A 113 -17.82 -1.86 -7.82
CA GLU A 113 -18.96 -2.02 -8.73
C GLU A 113 -19.50 -0.67 -9.22
N ILE A 114 -19.68 0.30 -8.31
CA ILE A 114 -20.06 1.68 -8.66
C ILE A 114 -19.04 2.29 -9.63
N ALA A 115 -17.75 2.11 -9.37
CA ALA A 115 -16.71 2.65 -10.22
C ALA A 115 -16.72 2.04 -11.62
N ALA A 116 -16.91 0.72 -11.71
CA ALA A 116 -17.07 0.01 -12.97
C ALA A 116 -18.31 0.50 -13.73
N ALA A 117 -19.46 0.60 -13.05
CA ALA A 117 -20.71 1.08 -13.65
C ALA A 117 -20.63 2.54 -14.14
N ALA A 118 -19.88 3.39 -13.43
CA ALA A 118 -19.71 4.79 -13.79
C ALA A 118 -18.50 5.06 -14.71
N GLY A 119 -17.70 4.03 -15.03
CA GLY A 119 -16.50 4.16 -15.86
C GLY A 119 -15.42 5.07 -15.26
N VAL A 120 -15.26 5.04 -13.94
CA VAL A 120 -14.32 5.90 -13.18
C VAL A 120 -13.33 5.05 -12.41
N ASP A 121 -12.24 5.66 -11.91
CA ASP A 121 -11.33 4.94 -11.02
C ASP A 121 -12.03 4.66 -9.67
N PRO A 122 -11.89 3.46 -9.06
CA PRO A 122 -12.46 3.15 -7.74
C PRO A 122 -12.16 4.19 -6.66
N PHE A 123 -11.01 4.84 -6.78
CA PHE A 123 -10.55 5.87 -5.87
C PHE A 123 -11.33 7.19 -5.96
N GLU A 124 -12.09 7.41 -7.02
CA GLU A 124 -12.97 8.57 -7.22
C GLU A 124 -14.31 8.39 -6.52
N VAL A 125 -14.73 7.15 -6.29
CA VAL A 125 -15.91 6.84 -5.48
C VAL A 125 -15.59 7.06 -4.00
N SER A 126 -16.39 7.87 -3.32
CA SER A 126 -16.17 8.25 -1.93
C SER A 126 -16.79 7.22 -0.99
N SER A 127 -15.99 6.61 -0.11
CA SER A 127 -16.48 5.61 0.87
C SER A 127 -17.32 6.15 2.03
N PRO A 128 -17.13 7.38 2.56
CA PRO A 128 -17.94 7.88 3.67
C PRO A 128 -19.45 7.97 3.40
N PRO A 129 -19.91 8.60 2.30
CA PRO A 129 -21.34 8.69 2.02
C PRO A 129 -21.93 7.31 1.73
N LEU A 130 -21.20 6.44 1.02
CA LEU A 130 -21.61 5.06 0.76
C LEU A 130 -21.82 4.29 2.07
N ALA A 131 -20.88 4.37 3.02
CA ALA A 131 -20.99 3.71 4.32
C ALA A 131 -22.17 4.26 5.15
N HIS A 132 -22.44 5.57 5.09
CA HIS A 132 -23.56 6.19 5.82
C HIS A 132 -24.92 5.88 5.21
N SER A 133 -25.03 5.81 3.87
CA SER A 133 -26.32 5.61 3.19
C SER A 133 -26.71 4.15 3.06
N LEU A 134 -25.77 3.21 3.20
CA LEU A 134 -26.01 1.79 2.96
C LEU A 134 -27.17 1.20 3.77
N PRO A 135 -27.32 1.47 5.08
CA PRO A 135 -28.47 0.96 5.85
C PRO A 135 -29.81 1.48 5.30
N LEU A 136 -29.89 2.76 4.94
CA LEU A 136 -31.11 3.36 4.40
C LEU A 136 -31.49 2.77 3.04
N LEU A 137 -30.51 2.56 2.16
CA LEU A 137 -30.74 1.96 0.84
C LEU A 137 -31.21 0.51 0.98
N TRP A 138 -30.62 -0.23 1.92
CA TRP A 138 -31.03 -1.59 2.25
C TRP A 138 -32.49 -1.64 2.74
N GLU A 139 -32.87 -0.77 3.67
CA GLU A 139 -34.24 -0.70 4.19
C GLU A 139 -35.27 -0.35 3.11
N ARG A 140 -34.88 0.46 2.11
CA ARG A 140 -35.72 0.82 0.97
C ARG A 140 -35.75 -0.23 -0.14
N GLY A 141 -34.83 -1.19 -0.11
CA GLY A 141 -34.63 -2.14 -1.20
C GLY A 141 -34.03 -1.51 -2.47
N ASP A 142 -33.39 -0.34 -2.34
CA ASP A 142 -32.75 0.36 -3.45
C ASP A 142 -31.42 -0.29 -3.80
N ASP A 143 -31.09 -0.38 -5.09
CA ASP A 143 -29.76 -0.81 -5.53
C ASP A 143 -28.74 0.32 -5.29
N PRO A 144 -27.77 0.15 -4.36
CA PRO A 144 -26.77 1.16 -4.10
C PRO A 144 -25.89 1.46 -5.31
N VAL A 145 -25.65 0.48 -6.18
CA VAL A 145 -24.81 0.66 -7.38
C VAL A 145 -25.52 1.59 -8.36
N ALA A 146 -26.77 1.30 -8.71
CA ALA A 146 -27.57 2.15 -9.59
C ALA A 146 -27.72 3.58 -9.06
N VAL A 147 -28.04 3.74 -7.76
CA VAL A 147 -28.23 5.06 -7.13
C VAL A 147 -26.95 5.90 -7.21
N PHE A 148 -25.81 5.32 -6.87
CA PHE A 148 -24.54 6.03 -6.89
C PHE A 148 -24.01 6.26 -8.29
N ALA A 149 -24.20 5.32 -9.23
CA ALA A 149 -23.77 5.50 -10.61
C ALA A 149 -24.57 6.63 -11.31
N ALA A 150 -25.88 6.67 -11.12
CA ALA A 150 -26.74 7.68 -11.75
C ALA A 150 -26.58 9.09 -11.13
N GLY A 151 -26.49 9.18 -9.79
CA GLY A 151 -26.46 10.45 -9.07
C GLY A 151 -25.08 10.92 -8.59
N GLY A 152 -24.06 10.07 -8.70
CA GLY A 152 -22.83 10.21 -7.93
C GLY A 152 -22.02 11.48 -8.18
N ARG A 153 -21.99 11.97 -9.44
CA ARG A 153 -21.29 13.23 -9.76
C ARG A 153 -22.03 14.45 -9.21
N ARG A 154 -23.36 14.50 -9.37
CA ARG A 154 -24.22 15.61 -8.87
C ARG A 154 -24.18 15.71 -7.35
N LEU A 155 -24.16 14.55 -6.67
CA LEU A 155 -24.15 14.45 -5.21
C LEU A 155 -22.72 14.40 -4.62
N GLN A 156 -21.69 14.59 -5.44
CA GLN A 156 -20.27 14.56 -5.05
C GLN A 156 -19.79 13.24 -4.41
N PHE A 157 -20.50 12.14 -4.65
CA PHE A 157 -20.06 10.79 -4.27
C PHE A 157 -18.96 10.28 -5.20
N ILE A 158 -18.98 10.70 -6.47
CA ILE A 158 -17.90 10.48 -7.44
C ILE A 158 -17.20 11.81 -7.65
N ARG A 159 -15.92 11.88 -7.29
CA ARG A 159 -15.11 13.10 -7.33
C ARG A 159 -13.68 12.79 -7.74
N PRO A 160 -12.96 13.74 -8.36
CA PRO A 160 -11.57 13.53 -8.75
C PRO A 160 -10.71 13.02 -7.58
N SER A 161 -9.93 11.98 -7.86
CA SER A 161 -9.01 11.41 -6.88
C SER A 161 -7.94 12.44 -6.52
N ARG A 162 -7.74 12.67 -5.22
CA ARG A 162 -6.67 13.54 -4.68
C ARG A 162 -5.39 12.76 -4.36
N ARG A 163 -5.29 11.51 -4.83
CA ARG A 163 -4.13 10.66 -4.55
C ARG A 163 -2.89 11.19 -5.25
N THR A 164 -1.75 11.06 -4.58
CA THR A 164 -0.45 11.39 -5.18
C THR A 164 -0.17 10.45 -6.35
N VAL A 165 -0.07 11.01 -7.55
CA VAL A 165 0.38 10.29 -8.74
C VAL A 165 1.90 10.44 -8.84
N ILE A 166 2.61 9.34 -8.63
CA ILE A 166 4.07 9.33 -8.75
C ILE A 166 4.44 9.08 -10.21
N HIS A 167 5.16 10.04 -10.80
CA HIS A 167 5.85 9.84 -12.07
C HIS A 167 7.28 9.40 -11.79
N ALA A 168 7.64 8.22 -12.29
CA ALA A 168 8.97 7.66 -12.23
C ALA A 168 9.39 7.25 -13.66
N PRO A 169 10.70 7.28 -13.98
CA PRO A 169 11.16 6.92 -15.31
C PRO A 169 10.78 5.49 -15.65
N THR A 170 10.32 5.28 -16.88
CA THR A 170 10.16 3.94 -17.45
C THR A 170 11.50 3.55 -18.05
N ILE A 171 12.11 2.51 -17.50
CA ILE A 171 13.39 1.97 -17.98
C ILE A 171 13.06 0.84 -18.97
N PRO A 172 13.54 0.91 -20.22
CA PRO A 172 13.40 -0.17 -21.19
C PRO A 172 13.99 -1.49 -20.64
N PRO A 173 13.34 -2.64 -20.84
CA PRO A 173 13.84 -3.92 -20.36
C PRO A 173 15.26 -4.28 -20.84
N GLU A 174 15.64 -3.82 -22.02
CA GLU A 174 16.95 -3.99 -22.65
C GLU A 174 18.07 -3.25 -21.91
N ASP A 175 17.75 -2.17 -21.20
CA ASP A 175 18.72 -1.39 -20.44
C ASP A 175 18.96 -1.95 -19.03
N LEU A 176 18.17 -2.96 -18.63
CA LEU A 176 18.31 -3.62 -17.34
C LEU A 176 19.39 -4.68 -17.39
N VAL A 177 20.43 -4.49 -16.58
CA VAL A 177 21.48 -5.49 -16.39
C VAL A 177 20.95 -6.59 -15.46
N ALA A 178 20.90 -7.81 -15.99
CA ALA A 178 20.56 -8.98 -15.19
C ALA A 178 21.60 -9.20 -14.09
N PRO A 179 21.17 -9.63 -12.88
CA PRO A 179 22.12 -10.06 -11.87
C PRO A 179 22.88 -11.29 -12.37
N PRO A 180 24.17 -11.44 -12.01
CA PRO A 180 24.94 -12.63 -12.36
C PRO A 180 24.21 -13.89 -11.85
N PRO A 181 24.32 -15.03 -12.58
CA PRO A 181 23.60 -16.27 -12.25
C PRO A 181 23.94 -16.77 -10.84
N ASP A 182 25.17 -16.52 -10.39
CA ASP A 182 25.57 -16.60 -8.99
C ASP A 182 24.98 -15.42 -8.20
N ARG A 183 23.70 -15.55 -7.89
CA ARG A 183 22.96 -14.65 -7.01
C ARG A 183 23.78 -14.46 -5.74
N PRO A 184 24.02 -13.22 -5.25
CA PRO A 184 24.82 -13.04 -4.05
C PRO A 184 24.19 -13.83 -2.90
N PRO A 185 24.91 -14.84 -2.35
CA PRO A 185 24.30 -15.81 -1.46
C PRO A 185 23.73 -15.12 -0.21
N ARG A 186 22.72 -15.72 0.42
CA ARG A 186 22.39 -15.36 1.81
C ARG A 186 23.69 -15.47 2.60
N ARG A 187 24.10 -14.39 3.27
CA ARG A 187 25.29 -14.48 4.12
C ARG A 187 24.86 -14.81 5.54
N GLN A 188 25.75 -15.45 6.30
CA GLN A 188 25.55 -15.62 7.73
C GLN A 188 25.50 -14.22 8.38
N PRO A 189 24.37 -13.83 8.99
CA PRO A 189 24.30 -12.58 9.73
C PRO A 189 25.23 -12.68 10.94
N ARG A 190 25.91 -11.57 11.24
CA ARG A 190 26.55 -11.38 12.53
C ARG A 190 25.61 -10.47 13.31
N TYR A 191 24.83 -11.06 14.20
CA TYR A 191 24.08 -10.26 15.15
C TYR A 191 25.08 -9.85 16.23
N ALA A 192 25.09 -8.57 16.60
CA ALA A 192 25.70 -8.21 17.86
C ALA A 192 24.87 -8.97 18.91
N GLU A 193 25.44 -9.96 19.57
CA GLU A 193 24.86 -10.69 20.71
C GLU A 193 24.73 -9.73 21.90
N ARG A 194 24.13 -8.56 21.68
CA ARG A 194 23.68 -7.68 22.74
C ARG A 194 22.59 -8.47 23.44
N THR A 195 22.94 -8.98 24.61
CA THR A 195 22.03 -9.56 25.58
C THR A 195 20.89 -8.56 25.80
N CYS A 196 19.78 -8.76 25.10
CA CYS A 196 18.50 -8.13 25.42
C CYS A 196 17.87 -8.84 26.63
N GLY A 197 18.68 -9.10 27.65
CA GLY A 197 18.21 -9.51 28.96
C GLY A 197 17.80 -8.26 29.77
N PRO A 198 16.93 -8.41 30.78
CA PRO A 198 16.68 -7.33 31.72
C PRO A 198 18.02 -6.88 32.32
N ARG A 199 18.25 -5.56 32.40
CA ARG A 199 19.34 -5.03 33.23
C ARG A 199 19.10 -5.55 34.64
N ALA A 200 20.08 -6.28 35.19
CA ALA A 200 20.07 -6.60 36.61
C ALA A 200 19.91 -5.29 37.39
N ALA A 201 18.97 -5.31 38.33
CA ALA A 201 18.62 -4.18 39.18
C ALA A 201 19.79 -3.76 40.08
#